data_AF-A0A3R7PFN2-F1
#
_entry.id   AF-A0A3R7PFN2-F1
#
_cell.length_a   1.000
_cell.length_b   1.000
_cell.length_c   1.000
_cell.angle_alpha   90.00
_cell.angle_beta   90.00
_cell.angle_gamma   90.00
#
_symmetry.space_group_name_H-M   'P 1'
#
loop_
_entity.id
_entity.type
_entity.pdbx_description
1 polymer ?
#
loop_
_entity_poly.entity_id
_entity_poly.type
_entity_poly.pdbx_seq_one_letter_code
_entity_poly.pdbx_strand_id
1 'polypeptide(L)'
;MSFRPVPPRQVEQFAVTGWLLHRAAGYTPDTTSFHQDTPAKRGLLVRALVRLVTTAAARHKALLAAKPQVFNATILGLLTHMEDTLTATVPKEHQWGEGSILGTELLAVVSGGASSTALQELSSAAVTSWLVTQPHPSPGLLLPLVASASRTILHLNHRNPILHAGLSALFSKGDWCGWEGEVTWEHLTGILSFPLTNPTAMLTLAAQEGHLLVVYAYARWRRQQVAVTTDSFLQLTTLFDLLEIVTPNETTELELILLLSEILNLIVHLVKEKDNTSALWQHCRNFISHLALWAEDRSTTGILAAIGLGRQSPLSLAIRLICRALSTFLNLQMPKEGVFRTHPLHTHSDIDETQDSIKNDRCTLEQLRGLTANATYAGVSHSLAKAIQFVEDPTHCISDVTTLLSELVTDLIPNPLLHHLTSTAKNRATGGPPQATPSSQHFPPESQMCFSVSSTSASAPPPPPDD
;
A
#
# COMPACT_ATOMS: atom_id res chain seq x y z
N MET A 1 -29.39 -26.17 -23.34
CA MET A 1 -30.04 -26.67 -22.10
C MET A 1 -31.16 -25.72 -21.74
N SER A 2 -32.40 -26.20 -21.66
CA SER A 2 -33.56 -25.41 -21.28
C SER A 2 -33.52 -25.11 -19.78
N PHE A 3 -33.37 -23.83 -19.40
CA PHE A 3 -33.54 -23.39 -18.02
C PHE A 3 -35.03 -23.49 -17.69
N ARG A 4 -35.43 -24.54 -16.97
CA ARG A 4 -36.76 -24.59 -16.37
C ARG A 4 -36.80 -23.53 -15.24
N PRO A 5 -37.78 -22.62 -15.22
CA PRO A 5 -37.94 -21.70 -14.12
C PRO A 5 -38.23 -22.47 -12.83
N VAL A 6 -37.60 -22.04 -11.74
CA VAL A 6 -37.85 -22.61 -10.40
C VAL A 6 -39.29 -22.29 -10.00
N PRO A 7 -40.06 -23.25 -9.47
CA PRO A 7 -41.43 -23.01 -9.00
C PRO A 7 -41.49 -21.88 -7.95
N PRO A 8 -42.51 -21.01 -7.97
CA PRO A 8 -42.62 -19.87 -7.04
C PRO A 8 -42.50 -20.26 -5.56
N ARG A 9 -43.10 -21.40 -5.18
CA ARG A 9 -43.06 -21.93 -3.80
C ARG A 9 -41.65 -22.32 -3.34
N GLN A 10 -40.77 -22.77 -4.23
CA GLN A 10 -39.39 -23.07 -3.88
C GLN A 10 -38.60 -21.78 -3.67
N VAL A 11 -38.86 -20.74 -4.47
CA VAL A 11 -38.24 -19.42 -4.30
C VAL A 11 -38.62 -18.80 -2.94
N GLU A 12 -39.88 -18.90 -2.53
CA GLU A 12 -40.35 -18.43 -1.22
C GLU A 12 -39.69 -19.21 -0.06
N GLN A 13 -39.56 -20.53 -0.17
CA GLN A 13 -38.89 -21.35 0.85
C GLN A 13 -37.39 -21.03 0.99
N PHE A 14 -36.70 -20.78 -0.13
CA PHE A 14 -35.30 -20.33 -0.10
C PHE A 14 -35.15 -18.94 0.54
N ALA A 15 -36.07 -18.02 0.24
CA ALA A 15 -36.08 -16.69 0.84
C ALA A 15 -36.32 -16.74 2.35
N VAL A 16 -37.28 -17.56 2.81
CA VAL A 16 -37.55 -17.75 4.24
C VAL A 16 -36.39 -18.42 4.97
N THR A 17 -35.78 -19.45 4.37
CA THR A 17 -34.62 -20.14 4.97
C THR A 17 -33.41 -19.20 5.06
N GLY A 18 -33.14 -18.42 4.02
CA GLY A 18 -32.10 -17.39 4.03
C GLY A 18 -32.35 -16.38 5.15
N TRP A 19 -33.57 -15.84 5.22
CA TRP A 19 -33.95 -14.88 6.27
C TRP A 19 -33.77 -15.45 7.69
N LEU A 20 -34.16 -16.70 7.92
CA LEU A 20 -33.97 -17.37 9.21
C LEU A 20 -32.49 -17.56 9.55
N LEU A 21 -31.65 -17.90 8.58
CA LEU A 21 -30.20 -18.04 8.78
C LEU A 21 -29.54 -16.70 9.10
N HIS A 22 -29.91 -15.63 8.40
CA HIS A 22 -29.45 -14.26 8.72
C HIS A 22 -29.87 -13.87 10.14
N ARG A 23 -31.12 -14.13 10.51
CA ARG A 23 -31.63 -13.84 11.87
C ARG A 23 -30.94 -14.67 12.95
N ALA A 24 -30.72 -15.96 12.71
CA ALA A 24 -30.03 -16.85 13.65
C ALA A 24 -28.54 -16.51 13.84
N ALA A 25 -27.90 -15.97 12.80
CA ALA A 25 -26.54 -15.45 12.85
C ALA A 25 -26.46 -14.02 13.41
N GLY A 26 -27.57 -13.43 13.87
CA GLY A 26 -27.55 -12.10 14.47
C GLY A 26 -27.35 -10.96 13.47
N TYR A 27 -27.66 -11.17 12.19
CA TYR A 27 -27.79 -10.10 11.19
C TYR A 27 -29.16 -9.43 11.32
N THR A 28 -29.43 -8.85 12.49
CA THR A 28 -30.68 -8.18 12.83
C THR A 28 -30.40 -6.76 13.31
N PRO A 29 -30.87 -5.72 12.60
CA PRO A 29 -30.62 -4.33 13.00
C PRO A 29 -31.33 -3.94 14.29
N ASP A 30 -32.40 -4.65 14.67
CA ASP A 30 -33.25 -4.30 15.81
C ASP A 30 -32.79 -4.90 17.16
N THR A 31 -31.73 -5.72 17.16
CA THR A 31 -31.27 -6.44 18.35
C THR A 31 -30.02 -5.77 18.91
N THR A 32 -30.06 -5.35 20.18
CA THR A 32 -28.95 -4.65 20.85
C THR A 32 -28.14 -5.55 21.79
N SER A 33 -28.59 -6.79 22.02
CA SER A 33 -27.92 -7.77 22.87
C SER A 33 -27.67 -9.07 22.10
N PHE A 34 -26.41 -9.45 21.95
CA PHE A 34 -26.02 -10.65 21.21
C PHE A 34 -25.45 -11.71 22.15
N HIS A 35 -25.70 -12.98 21.82
CA HIS A 35 -25.06 -14.10 22.49
C HIS A 35 -23.55 -14.09 22.20
N GLN A 36 -22.73 -14.59 23.12
CA GLN A 36 -21.27 -14.68 22.95
C GLN A 36 -20.83 -15.45 21.69
N ASP A 37 -21.66 -16.37 21.19
CA ASP A 37 -21.39 -17.15 19.97
C ASP A 37 -21.72 -16.41 18.67
N THR A 38 -22.29 -15.20 18.74
CA THR A 38 -22.74 -14.45 17.56
C THR A 38 -21.63 -14.21 16.55
N PRO A 39 -20.40 -13.79 16.94
CA PRO A 39 -19.26 -13.70 16.02
C PRO A 39 -19.03 -14.98 15.20
N ALA A 40 -19.02 -16.13 15.88
CA ALA A 40 -18.80 -17.43 15.25
C ALA A 40 -19.94 -17.80 14.30
N LYS A 41 -21.20 -17.54 14.68
CA LYS A 41 -22.37 -17.78 13.83
C LYS A 41 -22.35 -16.90 12.58
N ARG A 42 -21.96 -15.62 12.70
CA ARG A 42 -21.79 -14.72 11.55
C ARG A 42 -20.72 -15.22 10.59
N GLY A 43 -19.57 -15.63 11.12
CA GLY A 43 -18.50 -16.25 10.34
C GLY A 43 -18.97 -17.51 9.60
N LEU A 44 -19.71 -18.40 10.28
CA LEU A 44 -20.27 -19.60 9.66
C LEU A 44 -21.26 -19.28 8.54
N LEU A 45 -22.08 -18.23 8.68
CA LEU A 45 -22.99 -17.80 7.62
C LEU A 45 -22.21 -17.30 6.40
N VAL A 46 -21.22 -16.41 6.59
CA VAL A 46 -20.37 -15.91 5.50
C VAL A 46 -19.68 -17.07 4.79
N ARG A 47 -19.08 -18.00 5.55
CA ARG A 47 -18.47 -19.22 5.03
C ARG A 47 -19.45 -20.05 4.19
N ALA A 48 -20.67 -20.23 4.68
CA ALA A 48 -21.70 -21.00 3.97
C ALA A 48 -22.10 -20.33 2.64
N LEU A 49 -22.27 -19.01 2.64
CA LEU A 49 -22.59 -18.23 1.45
C LEU A 49 -21.44 -18.25 0.43
N VAL A 50 -20.20 -18.08 0.88
CA VAL A 50 -19.00 -18.20 0.03
C VAL A 50 -18.92 -19.60 -0.59
N ARG A 51 -19.09 -20.66 0.21
CA ARG A 51 -19.12 -22.04 -0.29
C ARG A 51 -20.24 -22.27 -1.30
N LEU A 52 -21.42 -21.68 -1.08
CA LEU A 52 -22.54 -21.77 -2.01
C LEU A 52 -22.19 -21.13 -3.35
N VAL A 53 -21.64 -19.91 -3.33
CA VAL A 53 -21.21 -19.18 -4.54
C VAL A 53 -20.12 -19.96 -5.28
N THR A 54 -19.10 -20.43 -4.57
CA THR A 54 -18.02 -21.24 -5.12
C THR A 54 -18.55 -22.54 -5.75
N THR A 55 -19.44 -23.25 -5.06
CA THR A 55 -20.04 -24.50 -5.57
C THR A 55 -20.93 -24.24 -6.78
N ALA A 56 -21.72 -23.17 -6.77
CA ALA A 56 -22.58 -22.79 -7.88
C ALA A 56 -21.75 -22.45 -9.13
N ALA A 57 -20.67 -21.66 -8.98
CA ALA A 57 -19.75 -21.34 -10.06
C ALA A 57 -19.06 -22.58 -10.63
N ALA A 58 -18.59 -23.48 -9.76
CA ALA A 58 -17.90 -24.70 -10.16
C ALA A 58 -18.82 -25.68 -10.92
N ARG A 59 -20.05 -25.87 -10.44
CA ARG A 59 -21.04 -26.79 -11.05
C ARG A 59 -21.73 -26.20 -12.27
N HIS A 60 -21.91 -24.89 -12.32
CA HIS A 60 -22.65 -24.20 -13.38
C HIS A 60 -21.78 -23.13 -14.06
N LYS A 61 -20.64 -23.54 -14.63
CA LYS A 61 -19.70 -22.64 -15.32
C LYS A 61 -20.36 -21.76 -16.39
N ALA A 62 -21.32 -22.32 -17.15
CA ALA A 62 -22.07 -21.58 -18.15
C ALA A 62 -22.93 -20.45 -17.55
N LEU A 63 -23.41 -20.61 -16.30
CA LEU A 63 -24.15 -19.56 -15.59
C LEU A 63 -23.20 -18.43 -15.15
N LEU A 64 -22.00 -18.75 -14.67
CA LEU A 64 -20.98 -17.75 -14.36
C LEU A 64 -20.60 -16.94 -15.60
N ALA A 65 -20.39 -17.61 -16.74
CA ALA A 65 -20.05 -16.95 -18.00
C ALA A 65 -21.20 -16.10 -18.56
N ALA A 66 -22.45 -16.58 -18.48
CA ALA A 66 -23.60 -15.87 -19.02
C ALA A 66 -24.12 -14.74 -18.10
N LYS A 67 -23.90 -14.84 -16.79
CA LYS A 67 -24.40 -13.89 -15.78
C LYS A 67 -23.35 -13.53 -14.72
N PRO A 68 -22.14 -13.07 -15.11
CA PRO A 68 -21.09 -12.71 -14.16
C PRO A 68 -21.56 -11.64 -13.15
N GLN A 69 -22.38 -10.69 -13.59
CA GLN A 69 -22.93 -9.61 -12.77
C GLN A 69 -23.72 -10.11 -11.55
N VAL A 70 -24.35 -11.29 -11.61
CA VAL A 70 -25.09 -11.83 -10.46
C VAL A 70 -24.14 -12.31 -9.37
N PHE A 71 -23.04 -12.98 -9.77
CA PHE A 71 -22.00 -13.39 -8.84
C PHE A 71 -21.31 -12.15 -8.24
N ASN A 72 -21.04 -11.15 -9.05
CA ASN A 72 -20.39 -9.91 -8.61
C ASN A 72 -21.26 -9.17 -7.59
N ALA A 73 -22.54 -8.98 -7.90
CA ALA A 73 -23.51 -8.37 -7.00
C ALA A 73 -23.69 -9.16 -5.69
N THR A 74 -23.55 -10.49 -5.74
CA THR A 74 -23.61 -11.32 -4.53
C THR A 74 -22.42 -11.05 -3.61
N ILE A 75 -21.20 -10.96 -4.15
CA ILE A 75 -20.00 -10.64 -3.35
C ILE A 75 -20.06 -9.21 -2.81
N LEU A 76 -20.47 -8.24 -3.63
CA LEU A 76 -20.66 -6.84 -3.18
C LEU A 76 -21.74 -6.72 -2.10
N GLY A 77 -22.85 -7.43 -2.26
CA GLY A 77 -23.92 -7.47 -1.28
C GLY A 77 -23.46 -8.06 0.04
N LEU A 78 -22.63 -9.11 0.01
CA LEU A 78 -22.06 -9.72 1.21
C LEU A 78 -21.10 -8.77 1.93
N LEU A 79 -20.22 -8.09 1.20
CA LEU A 79 -19.32 -7.05 1.74
C LEU A 79 -20.09 -5.94 2.45
N THR A 80 -21.09 -5.38 1.76
CA THR A 80 -21.93 -4.29 2.28
C THR A 80 -22.71 -4.76 3.50
N HIS A 81 -23.28 -5.96 3.46
CA HIS A 81 -24.01 -6.50 4.59
C HIS A 81 -23.11 -6.76 5.82
N MET A 82 -21.89 -7.24 5.62
CA MET A 82 -20.89 -7.39 6.69
C MET A 82 -20.54 -6.04 7.31
N GLU A 83 -20.26 -5.04 6.47
CA GLU A 83 -19.93 -3.67 6.88
C GLU A 83 -21.06 -3.02 7.70
N ASP A 84 -22.29 -3.05 7.19
CA ASP A 84 -23.46 -2.48 7.85
C ASP A 84 -23.70 -3.15 9.20
N THR A 85 -23.51 -4.48 9.26
CA THR A 85 -23.72 -5.25 10.48
C THR A 85 -22.66 -4.96 11.53
N LEU A 86 -21.38 -4.92 11.15
CA LEU A 86 -20.30 -4.56 12.07
C LEU A 86 -20.53 -3.16 12.64
N THR A 87 -20.85 -2.21 11.77
CA THR A 87 -21.05 -0.81 12.16
C THR A 87 -22.29 -0.62 13.04
N ALA A 88 -23.39 -1.30 12.75
CA ALA A 88 -24.65 -1.13 13.47
C ALA A 88 -24.74 -1.91 14.79
N THR A 89 -24.03 -3.05 14.91
CA THR A 89 -24.33 -4.03 15.97
C THR A 89 -23.13 -4.45 16.82
N VAL A 90 -21.90 -4.13 16.40
CA VAL A 90 -20.67 -4.57 17.11
C VAL A 90 -20.00 -3.36 17.76
N PRO A 91 -19.76 -3.40 19.09
CA PRO A 91 -18.97 -2.37 19.77
C PRO A 91 -17.59 -2.21 19.13
N LYS A 92 -17.09 -0.97 19.05
CA LYS A 92 -15.88 -0.64 18.28
C LYS A 92 -14.66 -1.47 18.71
N GLU A 93 -14.51 -1.73 20.01
CA GLU A 93 -13.46 -2.55 20.62
C GLU A 93 -13.46 -4.02 20.14
N HIS A 94 -14.59 -4.53 19.65
CA HIS A 94 -14.74 -5.90 19.15
C HIS A 94 -14.78 -6.00 17.63
N GLN A 95 -14.90 -4.88 16.93
CA GLN A 95 -15.02 -4.86 15.47
C GLN A 95 -13.82 -5.48 14.76
N TRP A 96 -12.59 -5.29 15.25
CA TRP A 96 -11.40 -5.93 14.69
C TRP A 96 -11.50 -7.46 14.71
N GLY A 97 -11.90 -8.03 15.85
CA GLY A 97 -12.00 -9.48 16.04
C GLY A 97 -13.08 -10.10 15.16
N GLU A 98 -14.29 -9.52 15.17
CA GLU A 98 -15.38 -9.99 14.30
C GLU A 98 -15.04 -9.78 12.81
N GLY A 99 -14.54 -8.60 12.45
CA GLY A 99 -14.14 -8.29 11.08
C GLY A 99 -13.03 -9.21 10.54
N SER A 100 -12.10 -9.63 11.39
CA SER A 100 -11.06 -10.63 11.04
C SER A 100 -11.64 -11.98 10.66
N ILE A 101 -12.66 -12.45 11.37
CA ILE A 101 -13.38 -13.68 11.04
C ILE A 101 -14.08 -13.49 9.68
N LEU A 102 -14.89 -12.44 9.54
CA LEU A 102 -15.70 -12.24 8.35
C LEU A 102 -14.86 -11.99 7.09
N GLY A 103 -13.83 -11.16 7.18
CA GLY A 103 -12.91 -10.86 6.08
C GLY A 103 -12.14 -12.08 5.61
N THR A 104 -11.71 -12.95 6.53
CA THR A 104 -11.03 -14.21 6.19
C THR A 104 -11.98 -15.18 5.45
N GLU A 105 -13.22 -15.32 5.94
CA GLU A 105 -14.20 -16.19 5.28
C GLU A 105 -14.60 -15.67 3.90
N LEU A 106 -14.77 -14.35 3.75
CA LEU A 106 -15.08 -13.73 2.47
C LEU A 106 -13.95 -13.96 1.47
N LEU A 107 -12.71 -13.62 1.84
CA LEU A 107 -11.56 -13.68 0.92
C LEU A 107 -11.19 -15.11 0.53
N ALA A 108 -11.71 -16.14 1.22
CA ALA A 108 -11.60 -17.52 0.78
C ALA A 108 -12.12 -17.75 -0.66
N VAL A 109 -13.06 -16.92 -1.15
CA VAL A 109 -13.53 -16.98 -2.54
C VAL A 109 -12.43 -16.58 -3.54
N VAL A 110 -11.49 -15.71 -3.13
CA VAL A 110 -10.40 -15.15 -3.94
C VAL A 110 -9.11 -15.99 -3.82
N SER A 111 -8.84 -16.56 -2.64
CA SER A 111 -7.55 -17.17 -2.26
C SER A 111 -7.18 -18.49 -2.96
N GLY A 112 -7.90 -18.92 -4.00
CA GLY A 112 -7.45 -20.04 -4.85
C GLY A 112 -7.83 -21.45 -4.40
N GLY A 113 -8.67 -21.61 -3.37
CA GLY A 113 -9.14 -22.92 -2.89
C GLY A 113 -10.09 -23.63 -3.87
N ALA A 114 -11.35 -23.86 -3.47
CA ALA A 114 -12.34 -24.51 -4.31
C ALA A 114 -12.88 -23.63 -5.47
N SER A 115 -12.47 -22.35 -5.53
CA SER A 115 -12.95 -21.37 -6.51
C SER A 115 -12.29 -21.55 -7.88
N SER A 116 -13.09 -21.57 -8.94
CA SER A 116 -12.58 -21.49 -10.31
C SER A 116 -11.90 -20.14 -10.58
N THR A 117 -10.89 -20.10 -11.45
CA THR A 117 -10.16 -18.88 -11.84
C THR A 117 -11.08 -17.71 -12.20
N ALA A 118 -12.09 -17.94 -13.06
CA ALA A 118 -13.05 -16.90 -13.45
C ALA A 118 -13.85 -16.31 -12.27
N LEU A 119 -14.13 -17.12 -11.23
CA LEU A 119 -14.79 -16.62 -10.02
C LEU A 119 -13.81 -15.83 -9.15
N GLN A 120 -12.55 -16.27 -9.06
CA GLN A 120 -11.52 -15.55 -8.30
C GLN A 120 -11.27 -14.16 -8.89
N GLU A 121 -11.09 -14.07 -10.21
CA GLU A 121 -10.92 -12.80 -10.93
C GLU A 121 -12.10 -11.86 -10.68
N LEU A 122 -13.31 -12.38 -10.85
CA LEU A 122 -14.55 -11.62 -10.67
C LEU A 122 -14.73 -11.16 -9.21
N SER A 123 -14.42 -12.03 -8.25
CA SER A 123 -14.56 -11.71 -6.82
C SER A 123 -13.48 -10.73 -6.37
N SER A 124 -12.26 -10.87 -6.89
CA SER A 124 -11.16 -9.92 -6.66
C SER A 124 -11.53 -8.53 -7.18
N ALA A 125 -12.08 -8.45 -8.39
CA ALA A 125 -12.58 -7.19 -8.95
C ALA A 125 -13.74 -6.61 -8.12
N ALA A 126 -14.64 -7.45 -7.61
CA ALA A 126 -15.73 -7.01 -6.74
C ALA A 126 -15.21 -6.41 -5.42
N VAL A 127 -14.29 -7.10 -4.73
CA VAL A 127 -13.68 -6.62 -3.48
C VAL A 127 -12.94 -5.30 -3.73
N THR A 128 -12.13 -5.24 -4.79
CA THR A 128 -11.37 -4.03 -5.16
C THR A 128 -12.32 -2.87 -5.46
N SER A 129 -13.37 -3.10 -6.23
CA SER A 129 -14.38 -2.10 -6.55
C SER A 129 -15.09 -1.58 -5.30
N TRP A 130 -15.45 -2.47 -4.37
CA TRP A 130 -16.05 -2.07 -3.10
C TRP A 130 -15.12 -1.18 -2.27
N LEU A 131 -13.84 -1.52 -2.14
CA LEU A 131 -12.84 -0.70 -1.43
C LEU A 131 -12.69 0.70 -2.06
N VAL A 132 -12.68 0.77 -3.39
CA VAL A 132 -12.58 2.05 -4.13
C VAL A 132 -13.85 2.87 -4.04
N THR A 133 -15.03 2.26 -4.04
CA THR A 133 -16.31 2.98 -4.17
C THR A 133 -17.04 3.22 -2.85
N GLN A 134 -16.74 2.46 -1.79
CA GLN A 134 -17.38 2.63 -0.49
C GLN A 134 -17.01 4.01 0.09
N PRO A 135 -17.96 4.97 0.25
CA PRO A 135 -17.67 6.30 0.79
C PRO A 135 -17.09 6.32 2.20
N HIS A 136 -17.58 5.48 3.12
CA HIS A 136 -17.19 5.51 4.53
C HIS A 136 -16.93 4.09 5.07
N PRO A 137 -15.85 3.41 4.61
CA PRO A 137 -15.54 2.08 5.08
C PRO A 137 -15.09 2.13 6.55
N SER A 138 -15.75 1.37 7.42
CA SER A 138 -15.34 1.24 8.81
C SER A 138 -13.97 0.58 8.90
N PRO A 139 -13.10 1.01 9.83
CA PRO A 139 -11.84 0.33 10.09
C PRO A 139 -12.07 -1.11 10.59
N GLY A 140 -13.24 -1.36 11.19
CA GLY A 140 -13.71 -2.67 11.65
C GLY A 140 -13.69 -3.76 10.59
N LEU A 141 -14.04 -3.45 9.34
CA LEU A 141 -13.93 -4.41 8.24
C LEU A 141 -12.72 -4.15 7.35
N LEU A 142 -12.41 -2.87 7.09
CA LEU A 142 -11.37 -2.47 6.16
C LEU A 142 -9.98 -2.99 6.56
N LEU A 143 -9.58 -2.80 7.83
CA LEU A 143 -8.26 -3.26 8.30
C LEU A 143 -8.16 -4.80 8.26
N PRO A 144 -9.17 -5.57 8.72
CA PRO A 144 -9.18 -7.02 8.53
C PRO A 144 -9.10 -7.50 7.08
N LEU A 145 -9.78 -6.84 6.14
CA LEU A 145 -9.68 -7.19 4.71
C LEU A 145 -8.25 -7.01 4.21
N VAL A 146 -7.59 -5.91 4.55
CA VAL A 146 -6.19 -5.65 4.20
C VAL A 146 -5.26 -6.71 4.83
N ALA A 147 -5.42 -6.97 6.13
CA ALA A 147 -4.62 -7.97 6.85
C ALA A 147 -4.79 -9.38 6.27
N SER A 148 -6.04 -9.81 6.03
CA SER A 148 -6.34 -11.13 5.48
C SER A 148 -5.95 -11.25 4.00
N ALA A 149 -6.08 -10.20 3.19
CA ALA A 149 -5.58 -10.20 1.82
C ALA A 149 -4.07 -10.38 1.75
N SER A 150 -3.31 -9.74 2.66
CA SER A 150 -1.86 -9.86 2.71
C SER A 150 -1.38 -11.28 3.05
N ARG A 151 -2.16 -12.02 3.86
CA ARG A 151 -1.83 -13.37 4.33
C ARG A 151 -2.34 -14.49 3.44
N THR A 152 -3.56 -14.37 2.92
CA THR A 152 -4.30 -15.52 2.39
C THR A 152 -4.35 -15.60 0.87
N ILE A 153 -4.19 -14.48 0.16
CA ILE A 153 -4.31 -14.45 -1.30
C ILE A 153 -2.94 -14.72 -1.93
N LEU A 154 -2.80 -15.88 -2.57
CA LEU A 154 -1.54 -16.30 -3.20
C LEU A 154 -1.34 -15.72 -4.60
N HIS A 155 -2.43 -15.55 -5.36
CA HIS A 155 -2.38 -15.00 -6.71
C HIS A 155 -2.18 -13.48 -6.66
N LEU A 156 -1.02 -13.03 -7.14
CA LEU A 156 -0.59 -11.63 -7.04
C LEU A 156 -1.51 -10.67 -7.82
N ASN A 157 -2.06 -11.10 -8.96
CA ASN A 157 -3.05 -10.35 -9.76
C ASN A 157 -4.36 -10.09 -9.00
N HIS A 158 -4.62 -10.78 -7.89
CA HIS A 158 -5.76 -10.53 -7.02
C HIS A 158 -5.32 -9.80 -5.74
N ARG A 159 -4.20 -10.23 -5.17
CA ARG A 159 -3.65 -9.67 -3.94
C ARG A 159 -3.29 -8.20 -4.07
N ASN A 160 -2.52 -7.84 -5.10
CA ASN A 160 -1.97 -6.49 -5.26
C ASN A 160 -3.08 -5.43 -5.43
N PRO A 161 -4.09 -5.62 -6.31
CA PRO A 161 -5.19 -4.67 -6.43
C PRO A 161 -5.99 -4.49 -5.13
N ILE A 162 -6.28 -5.59 -4.40
CA ILE A 162 -7.03 -5.53 -3.14
C ILE A 162 -6.23 -4.79 -2.07
N LEU A 163 -4.94 -5.12 -1.92
CA LEU A 163 -4.07 -4.43 -0.98
C LEU A 163 -3.92 -2.94 -1.33
N HIS A 164 -3.71 -2.63 -2.60
CA HIS A 164 -3.59 -1.26 -3.08
C HIS A 164 -4.85 -0.44 -2.81
N ALA A 165 -6.02 -0.95 -3.20
CA ALA A 165 -7.30 -0.28 -2.98
C ALA A 165 -7.62 -0.15 -1.48
N GLY A 166 -7.31 -1.17 -0.67
CA GLY A 166 -7.52 -1.15 0.77
C GLY A 166 -6.62 -0.13 1.47
N LEU A 167 -5.33 -0.09 1.15
CA LEU A 167 -4.38 0.91 1.64
C LEU A 167 -4.82 2.32 1.22
N SER A 168 -5.20 2.50 -0.04
CA SER A 168 -5.69 3.79 -0.54
C SER A 168 -6.95 4.25 0.20
N ALA A 169 -7.91 3.35 0.42
CA ALA A 169 -9.15 3.65 1.14
C ALA A 169 -8.91 4.02 2.61
N LEU A 170 -7.95 3.35 3.29
CA LEU A 170 -7.56 3.71 4.65
C LEU A 170 -7.14 5.17 4.70
N PHE A 171 -6.16 5.55 3.88
CA PHE A 171 -5.60 6.89 3.96
C PHE A 171 -6.55 7.98 3.43
N SER A 172 -7.28 7.72 2.35
CA SER A 172 -8.07 8.76 1.66
C SER A 172 -9.48 8.99 2.23
N LYS A 173 -10.05 8.02 2.94
CA LYS A 173 -11.45 8.06 3.39
C LYS A 173 -11.62 8.01 4.91
N GLY A 174 -10.52 7.89 5.64
CA GLY A 174 -10.54 7.71 7.08
C GLY A 174 -10.99 8.96 7.82
N ASP A 175 -12.26 9.01 8.23
CA ASP A 175 -12.66 9.70 9.44
C ASP A 175 -12.54 8.71 10.61
N TRP A 176 -11.35 8.66 11.20
CA TRP A 176 -11.01 7.69 12.24
C TRP A 176 -11.58 8.02 13.63
N CYS A 177 -12.50 8.98 13.71
CA CYS A 177 -13.07 9.43 14.97
C CYS A 177 -13.66 8.28 15.81
N GLY A 178 -13.01 8.05 16.95
CA GLY A 178 -13.45 7.10 17.97
C GLY A 178 -13.08 5.64 17.71
N TRP A 179 -12.17 5.32 16.79
CA TRP A 179 -11.34 4.11 16.92
C TRP A 179 -10.20 4.40 17.91
N GLU A 180 -9.71 3.39 18.64
CA GLU A 180 -8.63 3.57 19.61
C GLU A 180 -7.32 3.90 18.87
N GLY A 181 -7.09 5.20 18.64
CA GLY A 181 -5.90 5.72 17.97
C GLY A 181 -6.10 6.03 16.48
N GLU A 182 -5.29 6.97 15.99
CA GLU A 182 -5.15 7.25 14.56
C GLU A 182 -4.52 6.02 13.87
N VAL A 183 -5.08 5.55 12.76
CA VAL A 183 -4.48 4.44 11.99
C VAL A 183 -3.15 4.91 11.42
N THR A 184 -2.05 4.50 12.04
CA THR A 184 -0.70 4.86 11.60
C THR A 184 -0.10 3.78 10.71
N TRP A 185 0.95 4.15 9.96
CA TRP A 185 1.77 3.17 9.26
C TRP A 185 2.37 2.11 10.20
N GLU A 186 2.65 2.44 11.47
CA GLU A 186 3.16 1.48 12.45
C GLU A 186 2.13 0.42 12.83
N HIS A 187 0.85 0.83 12.93
CA HIS A 187 -0.24 -0.12 13.11
C HIS A 187 -0.38 -1.04 11.89
N LEU A 188 -0.34 -0.48 10.68
CA LEU A 188 -0.48 -1.24 9.44
C LEU A 188 0.63 -2.27 9.24
N THR A 189 1.88 -1.91 9.51
CA THR A 189 3.00 -2.85 9.40
C THR A 189 2.94 -3.97 10.45
N GLY A 190 2.23 -3.76 11.56
CA GLY A 190 1.96 -4.82 12.55
C GLY A 190 0.94 -5.87 12.08
N ILE A 191 -0.02 -5.50 11.21
CA ILE A 191 -1.08 -6.41 10.74
C ILE A 191 -0.81 -6.99 9.35
N LEU A 192 0.06 -6.35 8.57
CA LEU A 192 0.45 -6.80 7.24
C LEU A 192 1.43 -7.98 7.30
N SER A 193 1.30 -8.87 6.32
CA SER A 193 2.23 -10.00 6.13
C SER A 193 2.72 -10.06 4.70
N PHE A 194 4.03 -10.07 4.52
CA PHE A 194 4.70 -10.19 3.23
C PHE A 194 5.70 -11.35 3.23
N PRO A 195 6.01 -11.94 2.06
CA PRO A 195 7.04 -12.97 1.97
C PRO A 195 8.43 -12.41 2.32
N LEU A 196 9.15 -13.05 3.26
CA LEU A 196 10.49 -12.62 3.66
C LEU A 196 11.58 -12.98 2.63
N THR A 197 11.48 -14.16 2.01
CA THR A 197 12.59 -14.78 1.26
C THR A 197 12.54 -14.59 -0.26
N ASN A 198 11.39 -14.18 -0.81
CA ASN A 198 11.26 -13.92 -2.25
C ASN A 198 10.14 -12.91 -2.55
N PRO A 199 10.35 -11.62 -2.26
CA PRO A 199 9.36 -10.57 -2.51
C PRO A 199 9.32 -10.11 -3.96
N THR A 200 10.34 -10.45 -4.77
CA THR A 200 10.58 -9.84 -6.09
C THR A 200 9.39 -9.95 -7.02
N ALA A 201 8.81 -11.15 -7.19
CA ALA A 201 7.67 -11.33 -8.10
C ALA A 201 6.45 -10.46 -7.72
N MET A 202 6.17 -10.35 -6.42
CA MET A 202 5.09 -9.52 -5.89
C MET A 202 5.34 -8.03 -6.16
N LEU A 203 6.57 -7.57 -5.88
CA LEU A 203 6.94 -6.17 -6.04
C LEU A 203 7.03 -5.75 -7.50
N THR A 204 7.63 -6.59 -8.36
CA THR A 204 7.72 -6.35 -9.80
C THR A 204 6.34 -6.21 -10.41
N LEU A 205 5.42 -7.14 -10.11
CA LEU A 205 4.05 -7.05 -10.60
C LEU A 205 3.35 -5.79 -10.06
N ALA A 206 3.46 -5.52 -8.76
CA ALA A 206 2.85 -4.32 -8.17
C ALA A 206 3.36 -3.03 -8.82
N ALA A 207 4.67 -2.92 -9.08
CA ALA A 207 5.27 -1.76 -9.72
C ALA A 207 4.81 -1.60 -11.18
N GLN A 208 4.76 -2.70 -11.95
CA GLN A 208 4.30 -2.69 -13.35
C GLN A 208 2.84 -2.29 -13.50
N GLU A 209 1.98 -2.74 -12.57
CA GLU A 209 0.55 -2.45 -12.59
C GLU A 209 0.19 -1.11 -11.90
N GLY A 210 1.18 -0.38 -11.38
CA GLY A 210 0.98 0.91 -10.72
C GLY A 210 0.44 0.82 -9.29
N HIS A 211 0.53 -0.35 -8.65
CA HIS A 211 0.15 -0.57 -7.25
C HIS A 211 1.25 -0.13 -6.27
N LEU A 212 1.68 1.13 -6.35
CA LEU A 212 2.87 1.62 -5.64
C LEU A 212 2.69 1.66 -4.10
N LEU A 213 1.47 1.81 -3.59
CA LEU A 213 1.20 1.65 -2.15
C LEU A 213 1.57 0.26 -1.62
N VAL A 214 1.49 -0.80 -2.44
CA VAL A 214 1.91 -2.15 -2.03
C VAL A 214 3.43 -2.21 -1.90
N VAL A 215 4.16 -1.60 -2.85
CA VAL A 215 5.62 -1.49 -2.82
C VAL A 215 6.06 -0.68 -1.59
N TYR A 216 5.41 0.45 -1.34
CA TYR A 216 5.70 1.28 -0.17
C TYR A 216 5.38 0.57 1.15
N ALA A 217 4.23 -0.09 1.25
CA ALA A 217 3.85 -0.85 2.44
C ALA A 217 4.83 -2.00 2.72
N TYR A 218 5.31 -2.68 1.68
CA TYR A 218 6.37 -3.68 1.81
C TYR A 218 7.67 -3.07 2.35
N ALA A 219 8.11 -1.93 1.81
CA ALA A 219 9.35 -1.28 2.26
C ALA A 219 9.27 -0.88 3.75
N ARG A 220 8.13 -0.30 4.15
CA ARG A 220 7.85 0.05 5.56
C ARG A 220 7.80 -1.17 6.47
N TRP A 221 7.12 -2.22 6.03
CA TRP A 221 7.04 -3.49 6.76
C TRP A 221 8.42 -4.14 6.91
N ARG A 222 9.20 -4.20 5.83
CA ARG A 222 10.55 -4.80 5.84
C ARG A 222 11.44 -4.07 6.84
N ARG A 223 11.41 -2.74 6.88
CA ARG A 223 12.20 -1.96 7.85
C ARG A 223 11.92 -2.37 9.31
N GLN A 224 10.67 -2.65 9.67
CA GLN A 224 10.34 -3.05 11.04
C GLN A 224 10.78 -4.47 11.39
N GLN A 225 10.91 -5.34 10.40
CA GLN A 225 11.32 -6.74 10.62
C GLN A 225 12.83 -6.89 10.75
N VAL A 226 13.61 -5.85 10.46
CA VAL A 226 15.05 -5.97 10.25
C VAL A 226 15.82 -5.19 11.30
N ALA A 227 16.69 -5.89 12.02
CA ALA A 227 17.59 -5.33 13.03
C ALA A 227 19.03 -5.05 12.52
N VAL A 228 19.33 -5.15 11.21
CA VAL A 228 20.71 -5.22 10.66
C VAL A 228 20.91 -4.39 9.37
N THR A 229 22.06 -3.73 9.26
CA THR A 229 22.47 -2.79 8.19
C THR A 229 22.58 -3.41 6.79
N THR A 230 23.07 -4.64 6.65
CA THR A 230 23.22 -5.34 5.35
C THR A 230 21.90 -5.44 4.58
N ASP A 231 20.78 -5.55 5.28
CA ASP A 231 19.47 -5.64 4.65
C ASP A 231 18.96 -4.27 4.15
N SER A 232 19.46 -3.16 4.71
CA SER A 232 19.08 -1.81 4.25
C SER A 232 19.63 -1.52 2.85
N PHE A 233 20.84 -1.99 2.55
CA PHE A 233 21.42 -1.83 1.20
C PHE A 233 20.66 -2.71 0.18
N LEU A 234 20.35 -3.96 0.53
CA LEU A 234 19.54 -4.84 -0.32
C LEU A 234 18.15 -4.27 -0.58
N GLN A 235 17.52 -3.71 0.45
CA GLN A 235 16.24 -3.02 0.34
C GLN A 235 16.34 -1.83 -0.62
N LEU A 236 17.39 -1.00 -0.50
CA LEU A 236 17.59 0.14 -1.39
C LEU A 236 17.78 -0.30 -2.86
N THR A 237 18.63 -1.30 -3.11
CA THR A 237 18.81 -1.88 -4.46
C THR A 237 17.48 -2.39 -5.02
N THR A 238 16.71 -3.13 -4.22
CA THR A 238 15.38 -3.61 -4.63
C THR A 238 14.46 -2.45 -5.03
N LEU A 239 14.43 -1.36 -4.26
CA LEU A 239 13.59 -0.21 -4.60
C LEU A 239 14.06 0.49 -5.88
N PHE A 240 15.37 0.58 -6.12
CA PHE A 240 15.90 1.14 -7.36
C PHE A 240 15.58 0.30 -8.59
N ASP A 241 15.76 -1.02 -8.51
CA ASP A 241 15.39 -1.93 -9.60
C ASP A 241 13.89 -1.81 -9.94
N LEU A 242 13.05 -1.60 -8.94
CA LEU A 242 11.62 -1.35 -9.15
C LEU A 242 11.35 -0.01 -9.82
N LEU A 243 12.14 1.04 -9.56
CA LEU A 243 11.93 2.33 -10.23
C LEU A 243 12.13 2.26 -11.75
N GLU A 244 12.94 1.32 -12.25
CA GLU A 244 13.16 1.13 -13.68
C GLU A 244 11.88 0.72 -14.44
N ILE A 245 10.96 0.06 -13.74
CA ILE A 245 9.70 -0.47 -14.31
C ILE A 245 8.47 0.34 -13.88
N VAL A 246 8.63 1.34 -13.01
CA VAL A 246 7.54 2.23 -12.60
C VAL A 246 7.26 3.25 -13.69
N THR A 247 5.99 3.33 -14.10
CA THR A 247 5.49 4.33 -15.06
C THR A 247 4.50 5.26 -14.37
N PRO A 248 4.99 6.27 -13.63
CA PRO A 248 4.13 7.10 -12.80
C PRO A 248 3.23 7.99 -13.67
N ASN A 249 2.06 8.30 -13.14
CA ASN A 249 1.06 9.15 -13.79
C ASN A 249 0.28 9.92 -12.71
N GLU A 250 -0.62 10.82 -13.11
CA GLU A 250 -1.42 11.66 -12.21
C GLU A 250 -2.11 10.89 -11.06
N THR A 251 -2.50 9.62 -11.27
CA THR A 251 -3.17 8.82 -10.23
C THR A 251 -2.21 8.19 -9.21
N THR A 252 -0.92 8.07 -9.54
CA THR A 252 0.09 7.42 -8.70
C THR A 252 1.11 8.39 -8.10
N GLU A 253 0.95 9.71 -8.32
CA GLU A 253 1.88 10.74 -7.88
C GLU A 253 2.13 10.76 -6.37
N LEU A 254 1.06 10.63 -5.58
CA LEU A 254 1.16 10.62 -4.12
C LEU A 254 1.94 9.40 -3.63
N GLU A 255 1.72 8.27 -4.27
CA GLU A 255 2.38 7.01 -3.94
C GLU A 255 3.85 7.03 -4.36
N LEU A 256 4.15 7.67 -5.49
CA LEU A 256 5.51 7.95 -5.92
C LEU A 256 6.23 8.79 -4.85
N ILE A 257 5.63 9.84 -4.32
CA ILE A 257 6.24 10.66 -3.25
C ILE A 257 6.56 9.82 -2.01
N LEU A 258 5.63 8.96 -1.58
CA LEU A 258 5.86 8.05 -0.47
C LEU A 258 7.08 7.17 -0.74
N LEU A 259 7.20 6.63 -1.95
CA LEU A 259 8.34 5.81 -2.36
C LEU A 259 9.66 6.62 -2.41
N LEU A 260 9.65 7.83 -2.98
CA LEU A 260 10.81 8.73 -2.99
C LEU A 260 11.27 9.04 -1.57
N SER A 261 10.33 9.31 -0.65
CA SER A 261 10.66 9.56 0.76
C SER A 261 11.35 8.37 1.42
N GLU A 262 10.94 7.14 1.09
CA GLU A 262 11.50 5.92 1.63
C GLU A 262 12.94 5.70 1.12
N ILE A 263 13.15 5.90 -0.18
CA ILE A 263 14.45 5.82 -0.84
C ILE A 263 15.41 6.87 -0.26
N LEU A 264 14.97 8.13 -0.13
CA LEU A 264 15.79 9.20 0.44
C LEU A 264 16.18 8.91 1.90
N ASN A 265 15.27 8.37 2.71
CA ASN A 265 15.57 7.94 4.07
C ASN A 265 16.63 6.82 4.11
N LEU A 266 16.55 5.85 3.21
CA LEU A 266 17.55 4.78 3.08
C LEU A 266 18.91 5.32 2.63
N ILE A 267 18.94 6.23 1.65
CA ILE A 267 20.17 6.91 1.21
C ILE A 267 20.83 7.61 2.41
N VAL A 268 20.09 8.45 3.13
CA VAL A 268 20.62 9.19 4.29
C VAL A 268 21.12 8.23 5.38
N HIS A 269 20.42 7.12 5.62
CA HIS A 269 20.87 6.11 6.59
C HIS A 269 22.18 5.45 6.14
N LEU A 270 22.26 4.96 4.90
CA LEU A 270 23.43 4.25 4.38
C LEU A 270 24.66 5.16 4.24
N VAL A 271 24.48 6.45 3.90
CA VAL A 271 25.57 7.43 3.92
C VAL A 271 26.16 7.59 5.34
N LYS A 272 25.32 7.55 6.38
CA LYS A 272 25.78 7.65 7.78
C LYS A 272 26.55 6.42 8.23
N GLU A 273 26.13 5.23 7.80
CA GLU A 273 26.82 3.96 8.07
C GLU A 273 28.20 3.88 7.38
N LYS A 274 28.40 4.64 6.28
CA LYS A 274 29.63 4.65 5.46
C LYS A 274 29.99 3.29 4.85
N ASP A 275 29.04 2.36 4.80
CA ASP A 275 29.19 1.05 4.17
C ASP A 275 28.82 1.11 2.68
N ASN A 276 29.55 0.37 1.84
CA ASN A 276 29.33 0.28 0.39
C ASN A 276 29.18 1.64 -0.33
N THR A 277 29.90 2.66 0.12
CA THR A 277 29.72 4.07 -0.32
C THR A 277 29.85 4.25 -1.84
N SER A 278 30.77 3.55 -2.51
CA SER A 278 30.92 3.59 -3.98
C SER A 278 29.68 3.01 -4.69
N ALA A 279 29.20 1.86 -4.24
CA ALA A 279 27.99 1.24 -4.80
C ALA A 279 26.76 2.12 -4.54
N LEU A 280 26.62 2.67 -3.32
CA LEU A 280 25.55 3.61 -2.99
C LEU A 280 25.56 4.83 -3.91
N TRP A 281 26.75 5.38 -4.18
CA TRP A 281 26.92 6.51 -5.08
C TRP A 281 26.43 6.20 -6.49
N GLN A 282 26.77 5.02 -7.03
CA GLN A 282 26.31 4.59 -8.35
C GLN A 282 24.78 4.45 -8.41
N HIS A 283 24.19 3.84 -7.39
CA HIS A 283 22.73 3.72 -7.32
C HIS A 283 22.05 5.09 -7.22
N CYS A 284 22.63 6.03 -6.46
CA CYS A 284 22.14 7.41 -6.39
C CYS A 284 22.22 8.13 -7.75
N ARG A 285 23.25 7.89 -8.57
CA ARG A 285 23.31 8.45 -9.94
C ARG A 285 22.22 7.90 -10.85
N ASN A 286 21.91 6.61 -10.76
CA ASN A 286 20.78 6.02 -11.48
C ASN A 286 19.46 6.66 -11.01
N PHE A 287 19.26 6.79 -9.69
CA PHE A 287 18.09 7.45 -9.11
C PHE A 287 17.92 8.90 -9.57
N ILE A 288 19.00 9.69 -9.57
CA ILE A 288 19.02 11.06 -10.10
C ILE A 288 18.56 11.08 -11.56
N SER A 289 18.96 10.09 -12.35
CA SER A 289 18.55 9.99 -13.76
C SER A 289 17.04 9.72 -13.90
N HIS A 290 16.45 8.89 -13.04
CA HIS A 290 14.99 8.70 -12.98
C HIS A 290 14.25 9.98 -12.57
N LEU A 291 14.75 10.69 -11.55
CA LEU A 291 14.19 11.97 -11.12
C LEU A 291 14.25 13.01 -12.25
N ALA A 292 15.38 13.09 -12.96
CA ALA A 292 15.55 14.00 -14.08
C ALA A 292 14.56 13.69 -15.22
N LEU A 293 14.35 12.41 -15.53
CA LEU A 293 13.37 11.97 -16.53
C LEU A 293 11.94 12.34 -16.12
N TRP A 294 11.55 12.09 -14.88
CA TRP A 294 10.22 12.46 -14.37
C TRP A 294 10.03 13.97 -14.22
N ALA A 295 11.11 14.74 -14.18
CA ALA A 295 11.06 16.19 -14.13
C ALA A 295 10.84 16.85 -15.50
N GLU A 296 10.92 16.11 -16.62
CA GLU A 296 10.74 16.65 -17.96
C GLU A 296 9.29 17.09 -18.23
N ASP A 297 9.12 18.22 -18.93
CA ASP A 297 7.81 18.74 -19.33
C ASP A 297 7.13 17.87 -20.42
N ARG A 298 7.93 17.06 -21.11
CA ARG A 298 7.50 16.20 -22.22
C ARG A 298 8.09 14.82 -22.03
N SER A 299 7.27 13.80 -22.24
CA SER A 299 7.69 12.40 -22.08
C SER A 299 8.37 11.84 -23.34
N THR A 300 8.30 12.55 -24.47
CA THR A 300 9.03 12.21 -25.69
C THR A 300 10.41 12.86 -25.66
N THR A 301 11.45 12.08 -25.95
CA THR A 301 12.83 12.56 -26.13
C THR A 301 13.17 12.75 -27.62
N GLY A 302 14.17 13.57 -27.94
CA GLY A 302 14.69 13.74 -29.32
C GLY A 302 14.17 14.96 -30.09
N ILE A 303 14.39 14.98 -31.42
CA ILE A 303 14.15 16.14 -32.31
C ILE A 303 12.70 16.64 -32.23
N LEU A 304 11.74 15.72 -32.11
CA LEU A 304 10.32 16.05 -31.96
C LEU A 304 10.06 16.88 -30.68
N ALA A 305 10.67 16.48 -29.56
CA ALA A 305 10.61 17.23 -28.31
C ALA A 305 11.24 18.63 -28.44
N ALA A 306 12.37 18.71 -29.13
CA ALA A 306 13.12 19.95 -29.36
C ALA A 306 12.35 20.98 -30.22
N ILE A 307 11.46 20.53 -31.12
CA ILE A 307 10.59 21.41 -31.93
C ILE A 307 9.21 21.63 -31.31
N GLY A 308 8.99 21.20 -30.07
CA GLY A 308 7.71 21.41 -29.40
C GLY A 308 6.59 20.49 -29.89
N LEU A 309 6.90 19.35 -30.52
CA LEU A 309 5.96 18.29 -30.87
C LEU A 309 6.24 17.03 -30.03
N GLY A 310 5.43 16.74 -29.04
CA GLY A 310 5.75 15.68 -28.09
C GLY A 310 4.62 15.42 -27.11
N ARG A 311 4.57 14.19 -26.58
CA ARG A 311 3.59 13.84 -25.57
C ARG A 311 3.92 14.63 -24.30
N GLN A 312 2.92 15.30 -23.74
CA GLN A 312 3.05 15.99 -22.47
C GLN A 312 3.42 14.98 -21.37
N SER A 313 4.17 15.44 -20.37
CA SER A 313 4.44 14.63 -19.19
C SER A 313 3.14 14.10 -18.59
N PRO A 314 3.09 12.81 -18.18
CA PRO A 314 1.94 12.26 -17.46
C PRO A 314 1.91 12.74 -15.99
N LEU A 315 2.86 13.60 -15.59
CA LEU A 315 3.01 14.12 -14.24
C LEU A 315 2.65 15.60 -14.16
N SER A 316 1.99 15.95 -13.06
CA SER A 316 1.66 17.29 -12.67
C SER A 316 2.90 18.16 -12.52
N LEU A 317 2.68 19.47 -12.63
CA LEU A 317 3.74 20.46 -12.47
C LEU A 317 4.41 20.38 -11.09
N ALA A 318 3.63 20.05 -10.05
CA ALA A 318 4.11 19.89 -8.68
C ALA A 318 5.14 18.75 -8.57
N ILE A 319 4.81 17.57 -9.10
CA ILE A 319 5.74 16.42 -9.08
C ILE A 319 6.98 16.71 -9.91
N ARG A 320 6.81 17.30 -11.10
CA ARG A 320 7.96 17.68 -11.95
C ARG A 320 8.91 18.63 -11.22
N LEU A 321 8.39 19.62 -10.50
CA LEU A 321 9.18 20.54 -9.69
C LEU A 321 9.91 19.81 -8.54
N ILE A 322 9.21 18.94 -7.81
CA ILE A 322 9.81 18.13 -6.72
C ILE A 322 10.96 17.28 -7.27
N CYS A 323 10.73 16.53 -8.35
CA CYS A 323 11.75 15.70 -8.98
C CYS A 323 12.96 16.52 -9.44
N ARG A 324 12.74 17.70 -10.05
CA ARG A 324 13.81 18.60 -10.49
C ARG A 324 14.64 19.13 -9.31
N ALA A 325 13.98 19.55 -8.24
CA ALA A 325 14.66 20.07 -7.05
C ALA A 325 15.49 18.97 -6.37
N LEU A 326 14.91 17.77 -6.21
CA LEU A 326 15.62 16.63 -5.63
C LEU A 326 16.81 16.19 -6.48
N SER A 327 16.65 16.09 -7.80
CA SER A 327 17.76 15.70 -8.70
C SER A 327 18.88 16.72 -8.63
N THR A 328 18.55 18.01 -8.60
CA THR A 328 19.54 19.10 -8.52
C THR A 328 20.28 19.06 -7.19
N PHE A 329 19.54 18.93 -6.08
CA PHE A 329 20.13 18.83 -4.74
C PHE A 329 21.07 17.64 -4.64
N LEU A 330 20.61 16.45 -5.00
CA LEU A 330 21.42 15.22 -4.90
C LEU A 330 22.71 15.30 -5.73
N ASN A 331 22.67 15.87 -6.95
CA ASN A 331 23.89 16.09 -7.74
C ASN A 331 24.90 16.97 -7.01
N LEU A 332 24.46 18.11 -6.44
CA LEU A 332 25.35 19.02 -5.69
C LEU A 332 25.90 18.40 -4.40
N GLN A 333 25.17 17.45 -3.80
CA GLN A 333 25.63 16.72 -2.61
C GLN A 333 26.55 15.54 -2.95
N MET A 334 26.78 15.25 -4.24
CA MET A 334 27.60 14.12 -4.74
C MET A 334 28.73 14.59 -5.67
N PRO A 335 29.69 15.38 -5.15
CA PRO A 335 30.63 16.14 -5.97
C PRO A 335 31.57 15.25 -6.81
N LYS A 336 31.96 14.08 -6.29
CA LYS A 336 32.87 13.11 -6.95
C LYS A 336 32.36 11.70 -6.72
N GLU A 337 32.82 10.77 -7.54
CA GLU A 337 32.53 9.34 -7.38
C GLU A 337 32.84 8.85 -5.97
N GLY A 338 31.86 8.19 -5.34
CA GLY A 338 31.97 7.67 -3.98
C GLY A 338 32.00 8.72 -2.87
N VAL A 339 31.81 10.01 -3.18
CA VAL A 339 31.85 11.11 -2.20
C VAL A 339 30.46 11.68 -2.01
N PHE A 340 30.01 11.72 -0.75
CA PHE A 340 28.80 12.41 -0.31
C PHE A 340 29.17 13.58 0.60
N ARG A 341 28.55 14.73 0.39
CA ARG A 341 28.67 15.86 1.31
C ARG A 341 27.82 15.59 2.56
N THR A 342 28.51 15.24 3.64
CA THR A 342 27.90 14.83 4.93
C THR A 342 27.86 15.94 5.97
N HIS A 343 28.52 17.07 5.71
CA HIS A 343 28.60 18.20 6.61
C HIS A 343 28.34 19.51 5.85
N PRO A 344 27.85 20.55 6.54
CA PRO A 344 27.77 21.91 6.00
C PRO A 344 29.16 22.42 5.56
N LEU A 345 29.19 23.32 4.57
CA LEU A 345 30.43 23.99 4.16
C LEU A 345 30.60 25.22 5.05
N HIS A 346 31.60 25.20 5.92
CA HIS A 346 31.83 26.27 6.90
C HIS A 346 33.10 27.08 6.64
N THR A 347 34.05 26.55 5.85
CA THR A 347 35.33 27.20 5.61
C THR A 347 35.59 27.48 4.13
N HIS A 348 36.40 28.50 3.83
CA HIS A 348 36.78 28.85 2.46
C HIS A 348 37.50 27.69 1.72
N SER A 349 38.25 26.84 2.44
CA SER A 349 38.88 25.64 1.86
C SER A 349 37.87 24.58 1.42
N ASP A 350 36.77 24.41 2.17
CA ASP A 350 35.71 23.46 1.79
C ASP A 350 35.01 23.90 0.49
N ILE A 351 34.95 25.21 0.25
CA ILE A 351 34.33 25.84 -0.92
C ILE A 351 35.22 25.66 -2.17
N ASP A 352 36.55 25.79 -2.04
CA ASP A 352 37.46 25.66 -3.17
C ASP A 352 37.58 24.19 -3.65
N GLU A 353 37.63 23.21 -2.74
CA GLU A 353 37.65 21.77 -3.12
C GLU A 353 36.36 21.29 -3.78
N THR A 354 35.22 21.90 -3.42
CA THR A 354 33.93 21.62 -4.04
C THR A 354 33.77 22.37 -5.38
N GLN A 355 34.28 23.59 -5.52
CA GLN A 355 34.12 24.38 -6.74
C GLN A 355 34.76 23.75 -8.00
N ASP A 356 35.90 23.08 -7.88
CA ASP A 356 36.52 22.39 -9.02
C ASP A 356 35.78 21.12 -9.43
N SER A 357 35.01 20.53 -8.51
CA SER A 357 34.20 19.32 -8.73
C SER A 357 32.81 19.61 -9.30
N ILE A 358 32.24 20.77 -8.94
CA ILE A 358 30.86 21.17 -9.27
C ILE A 358 30.72 21.68 -10.71
N LYS A 359 31.79 21.76 -11.51
CA LYS A 359 31.77 22.32 -12.88
C LYS A 359 30.76 21.65 -13.82
N ASN A 360 30.51 20.35 -13.68
CA ASN A 360 29.49 19.64 -14.47
C ASN A 360 28.07 19.75 -13.87
N ASP A 361 27.95 19.95 -12.56
CA ASP A 361 26.66 19.95 -11.85
C ASP A 361 26.01 21.35 -11.78
N ARG A 362 26.76 22.45 -12.01
CA ARG A 362 26.21 23.82 -12.13
C ARG A 362 25.13 23.94 -13.20
N CYS A 363 25.23 23.15 -14.27
CA CYS A 363 24.23 23.12 -15.34
C CYS A 363 22.84 22.75 -14.80
N THR A 364 22.75 21.83 -13.83
CA THR A 364 21.46 21.42 -13.24
C THR A 364 20.83 22.50 -12.38
N LEU A 365 21.65 23.26 -11.63
CA LEU A 365 21.19 24.42 -10.85
C LEU A 365 20.76 25.57 -11.76
N GLU A 366 21.49 25.82 -12.85
CA GLU A 366 21.10 26.81 -13.86
C GLU A 366 19.79 26.44 -14.55
N GLN A 367 19.57 25.16 -14.85
CA GLN A 367 18.28 24.67 -15.36
C GLN A 367 17.14 24.92 -14.38
N LEU A 368 17.34 24.64 -13.08
CA LEU A 368 16.34 24.91 -12.04
C LEU A 368 16.04 26.42 -11.93
N ARG A 369 17.07 27.27 -11.93
CA ARG A 369 16.92 28.74 -11.97
C ARG A 369 16.19 29.21 -13.22
N GLY A 370 16.47 28.60 -14.37
CA GLY A 370 15.81 28.91 -15.64
C GLY A 370 14.29 28.76 -15.60
N LEU A 371 13.76 27.90 -14.72
CA LEU A 371 12.31 27.75 -14.53
C LEU A 371 11.63 29.03 -14.02
N THR A 372 12.36 29.94 -13.37
CA THR A 372 11.79 31.22 -12.89
C THR A 372 11.33 32.11 -14.03
N ALA A 373 11.93 31.98 -15.22
CA ALA A 373 11.54 32.69 -16.43
C ALA A 373 10.46 31.93 -17.24
N ASN A 374 10.13 30.68 -16.88
CA ASN A 374 9.16 29.87 -17.60
C ASN A 374 7.73 30.17 -17.09
N ALA A 375 6.88 30.70 -17.97
CA ALA A 375 5.50 31.05 -17.65
C ALA A 375 4.67 29.86 -17.10
N THR A 376 5.02 28.63 -17.46
CA THR A 376 4.37 27.40 -16.95
C THR A 376 4.50 27.27 -15.43
N TYR A 377 5.60 27.77 -14.86
CA TYR A 377 5.91 27.67 -13.43
C TYR A 377 5.42 28.88 -12.60
N ALA A 378 4.72 29.85 -13.22
CA ALA A 378 4.25 31.04 -12.53
C ALA A 378 3.36 30.72 -11.31
N GLY A 379 2.51 29.69 -11.41
CA GLY A 379 1.62 29.25 -10.34
C GLY A 379 2.31 28.57 -9.16
N VAL A 380 3.57 28.15 -9.31
CA VAL A 380 4.40 27.52 -8.26
C VAL A 380 5.67 28.31 -7.97
N SER A 381 5.70 29.59 -8.35
CA SER A 381 6.88 30.47 -8.27
C SER A 381 7.44 30.60 -6.85
N HIS A 382 6.58 30.67 -5.83
CA HIS A 382 6.98 30.71 -4.43
C HIS A 382 7.72 29.43 -4.00
N SER A 383 7.15 28.26 -4.29
CA SER A 383 7.77 26.97 -3.99
C SER A 383 9.06 26.75 -4.78
N LEU A 384 9.10 27.22 -6.04
CA LEU A 384 10.32 27.20 -6.85
C LEU A 384 11.42 28.08 -6.24
N ALA A 385 11.10 29.29 -5.78
CA ALA A 385 12.07 30.17 -5.14
C ALA A 385 12.64 29.55 -3.85
N LYS A 386 11.79 28.94 -3.02
CA LYS A 386 12.22 28.18 -1.85
C LYS A 386 13.12 26.99 -2.22
N ALA A 387 12.76 26.23 -3.25
CA ALA A 387 13.57 25.12 -3.74
C ALA A 387 14.97 25.59 -4.14
N ILE A 388 15.07 26.68 -4.92
CA ILE A 388 16.34 27.27 -5.34
C ILE A 388 17.16 27.71 -4.12
N GLN A 389 16.55 28.45 -3.19
CA GLN A 389 17.22 28.91 -1.97
C GLN A 389 17.75 27.73 -1.15
N PHE A 390 16.95 26.68 -0.96
CA PHE A 390 17.35 25.49 -0.21
C PHE A 390 18.55 24.80 -0.86
N VAL A 391 18.53 24.65 -2.19
CA VAL A 391 19.57 23.96 -2.96
C VAL A 391 20.88 24.74 -2.98
N GLU A 392 20.81 26.07 -2.99
CA GLU A 392 21.97 26.96 -2.99
C GLU A 392 22.64 27.10 -1.62
N ASP A 393 21.92 26.78 -0.55
CA ASP A 393 22.40 27.00 0.81
C ASP A 393 23.61 26.08 1.13
N PRO A 394 24.81 26.65 1.37
CA PRO A 394 26.00 25.89 1.74
C PRO A 394 25.91 25.30 3.15
N THR A 395 24.85 25.55 3.90
CA THR A 395 24.61 24.89 5.18
C THR A 395 23.95 23.53 5.03
N HIS A 396 23.22 23.27 3.93
CA HIS A 396 22.56 21.99 3.70
C HIS A 396 23.49 20.92 3.14
N CYS A 397 23.41 19.71 3.69
CA CYS A 397 24.14 18.54 3.24
C CYS A 397 23.19 17.39 2.84
N ILE A 398 23.73 16.23 2.46
CA ILE A 398 22.93 15.08 2.00
C ILE A 398 21.82 14.66 2.98
N SER A 399 22.00 14.86 4.29
CA SER A 399 20.96 14.52 5.28
C SER A 399 19.70 15.37 5.15
N ASP A 400 19.80 16.56 4.57
CA ASP A 400 18.71 17.53 4.48
C ASP A 400 17.83 17.30 3.25
N VAL A 401 18.12 16.29 2.41
CA VAL A 401 17.28 15.95 1.24
C VAL A 401 15.85 15.55 1.64
N THR A 402 15.69 14.94 2.82
CA THR A 402 14.37 14.59 3.35
C THR A 402 13.60 15.83 3.81
N THR A 403 14.31 16.85 4.31
CA THR A 403 13.74 18.16 4.66
C THR A 403 13.26 18.87 3.39
N LEU A 404 14.08 18.89 2.32
CA LEU A 404 13.69 19.45 1.03
C LEU A 404 12.39 18.83 0.50
N LEU A 405 12.30 17.48 0.50
CA LEU A 405 11.08 16.81 0.07
C LEU A 405 9.87 17.22 0.92
N SER A 406 10.03 17.25 2.24
CA SER A 406 8.96 17.62 3.19
C SER A 406 8.44 19.03 2.96
N GLU A 407 9.34 20.01 2.79
CA GLU A 407 8.97 21.41 2.53
C GLU A 407 8.22 21.57 1.21
N LEU A 408 8.72 20.95 0.14
CA LEU A 408 8.09 21.04 -1.18
C LEU A 408 6.74 20.34 -1.22
N VAL A 409 6.61 19.17 -0.59
CA VAL A 409 5.33 18.46 -0.49
C VAL A 409 4.31 19.28 0.28
N THR A 410 4.71 19.89 1.40
CA THR A 410 3.83 20.74 2.22
C THR A 410 3.29 21.92 1.43
N ASP A 411 4.15 22.56 0.62
CA ASP A 411 3.78 23.73 -0.16
C ASP A 411 2.99 23.39 -1.43
N LEU A 412 3.32 22.29 -2.12
CA LEU A 412 2.79 21.96 -3.46
C LEU A 412 1.61 20.99 -3.44
N ILE A 413 1.46 20.18 -2.39
CA ILE A 413 0.51 19.07 -2.35
C ILE A 413 -0.30 19.12 -1.06
N PRO A 414 -1.47 19.78 -1.08
CA PRO A 414 -2.36 19.82 0.07
C PRO A 414 -3.12 18.48 0.17
N ASN A 415 -2.44 17.42 0.61
CA ASN A 415 -3.02 16.10 0.78
C ASN A 415 -2.79 15.52 2.18
N PRO A 416 -3.86 15.13 2.91
CA PRO A 416 -3.75 14.54 4.23
C PRO A 416 -2.86 13.31 4.34
N LEU A 417 -2.78 12.50 3.28
CA LEU A 417 -1.98 11.26 3.25
C LEU A 417 -0.50 11.54 3.52
N LEU A 418 -0.03 12.73 3.12
CA LEU A 418 1.36 13.11 3.19
C LEU A 418 1.70 13.84 4.49
N HIS A 419 0.72 14.12 5.38
CA HIS A 419 1.01 14.77 6.67
C HIS A 419 1.96 13.94 7.55
N HIS A 420 1.93 12.61 7.47
CA HIS A 420 2.89 11.76 8.19
C HIS A 420 4.33 11.85 7.65
N LEU A 421 4.53 12.25 6.38
CA LEU A 421 5.86 12.58 5.85
C LEU A 421 6.41 13.87 6.48
N THR A 422 5.52 14.80 6.84
CA THR A 422 5.90 16.10 7.41
C THR A 422 6.13 16.05 8.94
N SER A 423 5.45 15.14 9.66
CA SER A 423 5.60 14.99 11.12
C SER A 423 6.90 14.28 11.51
N THR A 424 7.38 13.35 10.68
CA THR A 424 8.66 12.65 10.89
C THR A 424 9.88 13.58 10.77
N ALA A 425 9.78 14.64 9.95
CA ALA A 425 10.81 15.68 9.87
C ALA A 425 10.89 16.54 11.15
N LYS A 426 9.74 16.93 11.72
CA LYS A 426 9.69 17.73 12.97
C LYS A 426 10.23 16.97 14.18
N ASN A 427 9.93 15.68 14.31
CA ASN A 427 10.38 14.86 15.45
C ASN A 427 11.90 14.62 15.46
N ARG A 428 12.61 14.81 14.33
CA ARG A 428 14.09 14.74 14.28
C ARG A 428 14.77 16.07 14.62
N ALA A 429 14.14 17.20 14.33
CA ALA A 429 14.69 18.52 14.65
C ALA A 429 14.67 18.82 16.15
N THR A 430 13.71 18.26 16.89
CA THR A 430 13.65 18.33 18.35
C THR A 430 14.21 17.03 18.93
N GLY A 431 15.51 16.97 19.24
CA GLY A 431 16.17 15.80 19.82
C GLY A 431 15.69 15.43 21.23
N GLY A 432 14.44 14.97 21.34
CA GLY A 432 13.89 14.34 22.54
C GLY A 432 14.00 12.82 22.43
N PRO A 433 14.28 12.11 23.54
CA PRO A 433 14.20 10.66 23.55
C PRO A 433 12.78 10.22 23.15
N PRO A 434 12.61 9.04 22.52
CA PRO A 434 11.29 8.51 22.22
C PRO A 434 10.46 8.52 23.51
N GLN A 435 9.39 9.33 23.54
CA GLN A 435 8.40 9.22 24.58
C GLN A 435 7.87 7.79 24.52
N ALA A 436 7.95 7.09 25.65
CA ALA A 436 7.44 5.75 25.79
C ALA A 436 5.99 5.72 25.29
N THR A 437 5.76 4.99 24.21
CA THR A 437 4.42 4.58 23.78
C THR A 437 3.70 3.96 24.99
N PRO A 438 2.41 4.25 25.21
CA PRO A 438 1.62 3.51 26.17
C PRO A 438 1.74 2.03 25.83
N SER A 439 2.02 1.25 26.87
CA SER A 439 2.18 -0.20 26.90
C SER A 439 1.56 -0.91 25.70
N SER A 440 2.41 -1.45 24.84
CA SER A 440 2.07 -2.50 23.89
C SER A 440 1.29 -3.58 24.61
N GLN A 441 -0.03 -3.61 24.44
CA GLN A 441 -0.79 -4.81 24.74
C GLN A 441 -0.28 -5.87 23.77
N HIS A 442 0.46 -6.82 24.32
CA HIS A 442 0.86 -8.04 23.65
C HIS A 442 -0.39 -8.69 23.04
N PHE A 443 -0.52 -8.62 21.72
CA PHE A 443 -1.30 -9.62 20.99
C PHE A 443 -0.62 -10.97 21.22
N PRO A 444 -1.32 -11.98 21.73
CA PRO A 444 -0.71 -13.29 21.92
C PRO A 444 -0.32 -13.87 20.55
N PRO A 445 0.80 -14.59 20.43
CA PRO A 445 1.07 -15.35 19.23
C PRO A 445 0.02 -16.46 19.15
N GLU A 446 -0.87 -16.39 18.15
CA GLU A 446 -1.77 -17.51 17.83
C GLU A 446 -0.91 -18.71 17.44
N SER A 447 -0.74 -19.58 18.43
CA SER A 447 -0.22 -20.93 18.26
C SER A 447 -1.17 -21.66 17.31
N GLN A 448 -0.60 -22.20 16.24
CA GLN A 448 -1.12 -23.28 15.40
C GLN A 448 -2.50 -23.84 15.83
N MET A 449 -3.59 -23.24 15.35
CA MET A 449 -4.83 -24.01 15.18
C MET A 449 -4.69 -24.84 13.90
N CYS A 450 -3.96 -25.95 14.02
CA CYS A 450 -4.10 -27.07 13.11
C CYS A 450 -5.55 -27.58 13.21
N PHE A 451 -6.38 -27.26 12.23
CA PHE A 451 -7.60 -28.02 12.00
C PHE A 451 -7.19 -29.42 11.54
N SER A 452 -7.10 -30.35 12.49
CA SER A 452 -6.97 -31.78 12.22
C SER A 452 -8.24 -32.26 11.52
N VAL A 453 -8.08 -32.58 10.23
CA VAL A 453 -9.08 -33.34 9.47
C VAL A 453 -9.11 -34.74 10.07
N SER A 454 -10.09 -35.01 10.92
CA SER A 454 -10.32 -36.35 11.46
C SER A 454 -11.08 -37.16 10.41
N SER A 455 -10.35 -37.93 9.61
CA SER A 455 -10.92 -39.00 8.79
C SER A 455 -11.38 -40.12 9.72
N THR A 456 -12.68 -40.28 9.90
CA THR A 456 -13.27 -41.47 10.52
C THR A 456 -13.08 -42.67 9.62
N SER A 457 -12.05 -43.47 9.88
CA SER A 457 -11.96 -44.86 9.40
C SER A 457 -12.80 -45.75 10.33
N ALA A 458 -13.74 -46.48 9.74
CA ALA A 458 -14.55 -47.46 10.43
C ALA A 458 -13.66 -48.57 11.03
N SER A 459 -13.77 -48.77 12.34
CA SER A 459 -13.14 -49.93 13.02
C SER A 459 -14.19 -51.04 13.14
N ALA A 460 -13.83 -52.24 12.66
CA ALA A 460 -14.65 -53.44 12.75
C ALA A 460 -14.82 -53.92 14.22
N PRO A 461 -15.91 -54.64 14.55
CA PRO A 461 -16.15 -55.10 15.91
C PRO A 461 -15.27 -56.32 16.26
N PRO A 462 -14.99 -56.56 17.57
CA PRO A 462 -14.17 -57.67 18.01
C PRO A 462 -14.92 -59.02 17.93
N PRO A 463 -14.21 -60.15 17.85
CA PRO A 463 -14.84 -61.47 17.83
C PRO A 463 -15.40 -61.82 19.22
N PRO A 464 -16.38 -62.74 19.31
CA PRO A 464 -16.90 -63.20 20.58
C PRO A 464 -15.87 -64.06 21.32
N PRO A 465 -15.95 -64.17 22.66
CA PRO A 465 -15.06 -65.03 23.42
C PRO A 465 -15.40 -66.51 23.20
N ASP A 466 -14.36 -67.33 23.13
CA ASP A 466 -14.44 -68.78 23.02
C ASP A 466 -15.05 -69.40 24.30
N ASP A 467 -16.04 -70.28 24.08
CA ASP A 467 -16.31 -71.51 24.85
C ASP A 467 -16.69 -72.62 23.86
#